data_AF-A0A9W9I9M6-F1
#
_entry.id   AF-A0A9W9I9M6-F1
#
_cell.length_a   1.000
_cell.length_b   1.000
_cell.length_c   1.000
_cell.angle_alpha   90.00
_cell.angle_beta   90.00
_cell.angle_gamma   90.00
#
_symmetry.space_group_name_H-M   'P 1'
#
loop_
_entity.id
_entity.type
_entity.pdbx_description
1 polymer ?
#
loop_
_entity_poly.entity_id
_entity_poly.type
_entity_poly.pdbx_seq_one_letter_code
_entity_poly.pdbx_strand_id
1 'polypeptide(L)'
;MADPLAIASGIAGLLSLGIQATQSLVNFYTTYKGQDTDLAKVAQNLDNLLGIFRALDIAVEERRSRVDTQDLLREVEKAVQKCEEIITELQSECQNFSKDTAAGLKDRVKTAGRCAAYPFRKSTLQKLEEDVSDMRENISVALDILQLKSQTQIQDDISEVKSLVERTNASQVSFTIRCWLMAPDAALNHNATCAKCHPSTGLWFVRGHQFRTWLEERNSFLWLNGFAGCGKSVLCSTAIQHMFRETRHKHSVGIAFFYFSFNDNAKQDDNGMLRALLLQLSVQLQGGERDLEQLHALYKSASPPVHALLDIVRRFLERFCDTYILLDAFRYVECQFNALRRVKNIDQLDKCLRTLPRDLDETYERILCSIDDDYFEDVRLVLAVLCISTRPLTVNKLIDAHTVDLSEPPRLRRDGRSYAQDDLIDICLGLIEIVATEDNNGRKILTARIAHFSVQEYLQSDRILQ
;
A
#
# COMPACT_ATOMS: atom_id res chain seq x y z
N MET A 1 -36.85 -1.67 8.41
CA MET A 1 -35.63 -1.64 7.56
C MET A 1 -34.99 -3.00 7.68
N ALA A 2 -34.69 -3.68 6.57
CA ALA A 2 -34.08 -5.01 6.60
C ALA A 2 -32.62 -4.93 7.05
N ASP A 3 -32.19 -5.88 7.88
CA ASP A 3 -30.82 -5.99 8.39
C ASP A 3 -29.83 -6.28 7.24
N PRO A 4 -28.72 -5.54 7.08
CA PRO A 4 -27.67 -5.83 6.09
C PRO A 4 -27.20 -7.29 6.10
N LEU A 5 -27.16 -7.92 7.27
CA LEU A 5 -26.82 -9.34 7.40
C LEU A 5 -27.87 -10.26 6.77
N ALA A 6 -29.15 -9.88 6.83
CA ALA A 6 -30.24 -10.64 6.22
C ALA A 6 -30.19 -10.56 4.69
N ILE A 7 -29.95 -9.35 4.14
CA ILE A 7 -29.82 -9.12 2.70
C ILE A 7 -28.62 -9.92 2.15
N ALA A 8 -27.45 -9.79 2.79
CA ALA A 8 -26.25 -10.53 2.38
C ALA A 8 -26.44 -12.05 2.46
N SER A 9 -27.15 -12.54 3.48
CA SER A 9 -27.45 -13.97 3.62
C SER A 9 -28.41 -14.47 2.54
N GLY A 10 -29.38 -13.65 2.11
CA GLY A 10 -30.28 -13.96 1.00
C GLY A 10 -29.53 -14.08 -0.34
N ILE A 11 -28.66 -13.10 -0.63
CA ILE A 11 -27.80 -13.12 -1.83
C ILE A 11 -26.90 -14.35 -1.83
N ALA A 12 -26.21 -14.65 -0.71
CA ALA A 12 -25.33 -15.80 -0.59
C ALA A 12 -26.07 -17.13 -0.81
N GLY A 13 -27.31 -17.24 -0.33
CA GLY A 13 -28.16 -18.41 -0.58
C GLY A 13 -28.44 -18.62 -2.07
N LEU A 14 -28.84 -17.57 -2.80
CA LEU A 14 -29.11 -17.63 -4.23
C LEU A 14 -27.84 -17.92 -5.05
N LEU A 15 -26.71 -17.29 -4.70
CA LEU A 15 -25.43 -17.55 -5.36
C LEU A 15 -24.96 -18.98 -5.16
N SER A 16 -25.08 -19.53 -3.95
CA SER A 16 -24.73 -20.92 -3.68
C SER A 16 -25.56 -21.89 -4.53
N LEU A 17 -26.85 -21.61 -4.73
CA LEU A 17 -27.72 -22.42 -5.59
C LEU A 17 -27.30 -22.33 -7.06
N GLY A 18 -27.02 -21.11 -7.56
CA GLY A 18 -26.54 -20.88 -8.92
C GLY A 18 -25.20 -21.57 -9.20
N ILE A 19 -24.25 -21.49 -8.26
CA ILE A 19 -22.94 -22.17 -8.33
C ILE A 19 -23.15 -23.69 -8.42
N GLN A 20 -23.98 -24.27 -7.56
CA GLN A 20 -24.20 -25.72 -7.53
C GLN A 20 -24.85 -26.24 -8.82
N ALA A 21 -25.87 -25.53 -9.33
CA ALA A 21 -26.55 -25.90 -10.57
C ALA A 21 -25.59 -25.81 -11.76
N THR A 22 -24.90 -24.67 -11.91
CA THR A 22 -23.98 -24.42 -13.02
C THR A 22 -22.80 -25.40 -13.01
N GLN A 23 -22.20 -25.66 -11.84
CA GLN A 23 -21.12 -26.64 -11.71
C GLN A 23 -21.55 -28.05 -12.13
N SER A 24 -22.77 -28.45 -11.78
CA SER A 24 -23.32 -29.76 -12.14
C SER A 24 -23.50 -29.89 -13.66
N LEU A 25 -24.00 -28.84 -14.32
CA LEU A 25 -24.15 -28.78 -15.77
C LEU A 25 -22.81 -28.74 -16.50
N VAL A 26 -21.83 -27.95 -16.01
CA VAL A 26 -20.46 -27.94 -16.55
C VAL A 26 -19.86 -29.33 -16.50
N ASN A 27 -19.94 -30.02 -15.36
CA ASN A 27 -19.41 -31.38 -15.21
C ASN A 27 -20.09 -32.37 -16.17
N PHE A 28 -21.40 -32.23 -16.37
CA PHE A 28 -22.15 -33.05 -17.31
C PHE A 28 -21.70 -32.82 -18.76
N TYR A 29 -21.73 -31.58 -19.25
CA TYR A 29 -21.42 -31.26 -20.64
C TYR A 29 -19.93 -31.40 -21.00
N THR A 30 -19.02 -31.18 -20.05
CA THR A 30 -17.57 -31.42 -20.26
C THR A 30 -17.25 -32.88 -20.52
N THR A 31 -18.01 -33.82 -19.93
CA THR A 31 -17.84 -35.27 -20.15
C THR A 31 -18.12 -35.67 -21.62
N TYR A 32 -18.92 -34.87 -22.36
CA TYR A 32 -19.33 -35.15 -23.74
C TYR A 32 -18.82 -34.11 -24.77
N LYS A 33 -18.02 -33.13 -24.33
CA LYS A 33 -17.52 -32.00 -25.14
C LYS A 33 -16.71 -32.40 -26.38
N GLY A 34 -16.13 -33.61 -26.40
CA GLY A 34 -15.31 -34.11 -27.51
C GLY A 34 -16.08 -34.52 -28.77
N GLN A 35 -17.42 -34.54 -28.74
CA GLN A 35 -18.24 -35.10 -29.83
C GLN A 35 -19.07 -34.07 -30.60
N ASP A 36 -19.23 -32.84 -30.10
CA ASP A 36 -20.10 -31.82 -30.72
C ASP A 36 -19.64 -30.38 -30.41
N THR A 37 -19.61 -29.51 -31.42
CA THR A 37 -19.18 -28.11 -31.31
C THR A 37 -20.15 -27.22 -30.55
N ASP A 38 -21.46 -27.50 -30.59
CA ASP A 38 -22.47 -26.72 -29.88
C ASP A 38 -22.48 -27.07 -28.38
N LEU A 39 -22.25 -28.34 -28.03
CA LEU A 39 -22.02 -28.74 -26.63
C LEU A 39 -20.76 -28.07 -26.04
N ALA A 40 -19.73 -27.86 -26.85
CA ALA A 40 -18.53 -27.16 -26.43
C ALA A 40 -18.77 -25.68 -26.12
N LYS A 41 -19.66 -25.01 -26.88
CA LYS A 41 -20.07 -23.63 -26.62
C LYS A 41 -20.91 -23.51 -25.36
N VAL A 42 -21.89 -24.39 -25.18
CA VAL A 42 -22.75 -24.41 -23.98
C VAL A 42 -21.91 -24.64 -22.72
N ALA A 43 -20.98 -25.61 -22.75
CA ALA A 43 -20.08 -25.85 -21.63
C ALA A 43 -19.20 -24.62 -21.32
N GLN A 44 -18.74 -23.88 -22.34
CA GLN A 44 -17.96 -22.67 -22.13
C GLN A 44 -18.79 -21.52 -21.54
N ASN A 45 -20.03 -21.35 -21.99
CA ASN A 45 -20.93 -20.32 -21.47
C ASN A 45 -21.28 -20.58 -20.00
N LEU A 46 -21.53 -21.84 -19.65
CA LEU A 46 -21.75 -22.25 -18.25
C LEU A 46 -20.50 -22.05 -17.37
N ASP A 47 -19.31 -22.36 -17.88
CA ASP A 47 -18.05 -22.14 -17.15
C ASP A 47 -17.79 -20.64 -16.90
N ASN A 48 -18.09 -19.79 -17.89
CA ASN A 48 -18.02 -18.34 -17.73
C ASN A 48 -19.02 -17.84 -16.66
N LEU A 49 -20.26 -18.33 -16.69
CA LEU A 49 -21.28 -17.98 -15.70
C LEU A 49 -20.89 -18.42 -14.28
N LEU A 50 -20.28 -19.60 -14.14
CA LEU A 50 -19.74 -20.09 -12.87
C LEU A 50 -18.64 -19.16 -12.34
N GLY A 51 -17.74 -18.69 -13.20
CA GLY A 51 -16.72 -17.72 -12.85
C GLY A 51 -17.30 -16.41 -12.30
N ILE A 52 -18.36 -15.91 -12.95
CA ILE A 52 -19.11 -14.72 -12.54
C ILE A 52 -19.75 -14.92 -11.16
N PHE A 53 -20.44 -16.03 -10.92
CA PHE A 53 -21.07 -16.30 -9.62
C PHE A 53 -20.05 -16.36 -8.49
N ARG A 54 -18.89 -17.01 -8.70
CA ARG A 54 -17.80 -17.06 -7.70
C ARG A 54 -17.22 -15.68 -7.40
N ALA A 55 -17.02 -14.87 -8.44
CA ALA A 55 -16.53 -13.51 -8.27
C ALA A 55 -17.51 -12.65 -7.45
N LEU A 56 -18.82 -12.80 -7.69
CA LEU A 56 -19.85 -12.10 -6.94
C LEU A 56 -19.93 -12.58 -5.48
N ASP A 57 -19.83 -13.88 -5.24
CA ASP A 57 -19.89 -14.48 -3.89
C ASP A 57 -18.76 -13.96 -2.99
N ILE A 58 -17.52 -13.95 -3.50
CA ILE A 58 -16.37 -13.35 -2.82
C ILE A 58 -16.61 -11.86 -2.56
N ALA A 59 -17.11 -11.13 -3.55
CA ALA A 59 -17.33 -9.69 -3.46
C ALA A 59 -18.45 -9.30 -2.47
N VAL A 60 -19.41 -10.18 -2.23
CA VAL A 60 -20.48 -10.02 -1.23
C VAL A 60 -19.98 -10.38 0.17
N GLU A 61 -19.24 -11.49 0.33
CA GLU A 61 -18.68 -11.91 1.62
C GLU A 61 -17.68 -10.88 2.18
N GLU A 62 -16.82 -10.27 1.36
CA GLU A 62 -15.90 -9.20 1.80
C GLU A 62 -16.63 -7.96 2.37
N ARG A 63 -17.91 -7.77 2.02
CA ARG A 63 -18.69 -6.57 2.35
C ARG A 63 -19.78 -6.80 3.40
N ARG A 64 -19.99 -8.05 3.82
CA ARG A 64 -21.01 -8.47 4.81
C ARG A 64 -20.89 -7.79 6.17
N SER A 65 -19.69 -7.30 6.52
CA SER A 65 -19.37 -6.65 7.81
C SER A 65 -19.42 -5.11 7.78
N ARG A 66 -19.70 -4.47 6.63
CA ARG A 66 -19.60 -3.01 6.49
C ARG A 66 -20.97 -2.33 6.61
N VAL A 67 -21.05 -1.30 7.46
CA VAL A 67 -22.29 -0.57 7.76
C VAL A 67 -22.75 0.31 6.58
N ASP A 68 -21.84 0.73 5.70
CA ASP A 68 -22.09 1.69 4.60
C ASP A 68 -22.46 1.04 3.24
N THR A 69 -22.63 -0.28 3.21
CA THR A 69 -22.87 -1.05 1.96
C THR A 69 -24.31 -1.52 1.77
N GLN A 70 -25.26 -1.06 2.60
CA GLN A 70 -26.64 -1.56 2.61
C GLN A 70 -27.39 -1.30 1.30
N ASP A 71 -27.32 -0.08 0.75
CA ASP A 71 -28.00 0.25 -0.51
C ASP A 71 -27.40 -0.50 -1.71
N LEU A 72 -26.10 -0.82 -1.65
CA LEU A 72 -25.43 -1.59 -2.70
C LEU A 72 -25.83 -3.05 -2.68
N LEU A 73 -25.81 -3.66 -1.50
CA LEU A 73 -26.27 -5.03 -1.33
C LEU A 73 -27.72 -5.16 -1.80
N ARG A 74 -28.54 -4.11 -1.63
CA ARG A 74 -29.91 -4.09 -2.12
C ARG A 74 -30.04 -4.01 -3.65
N GLU A 75 -29.16 -3.27 -4.33
CA GLU A 75 -29.14 -3.26 -5.80
C GLU A 75 -28.59 -4.57 -6.37
N VAL A 76 -27.59 -5.18 -5.71
CA VAL A 76 -27.09 -6.52 -6.05
C VAL A 76 -28.17 -7.58 -5.79
N GLU A 77 -28.88 -7.50 -4.67
CA GLU A 77 -30.02 -8.38 -4.34
C GLU A 77 -31.07 -8.31 -5.43
N LYS A 78 -31.47 -7.12 -5.89
CA LYS A 78 -32.41 -6.97 -7.01
C LYS A 78 -31.90 -7.63 -8.30
N ALA A 79 -30.60 -7.50 -8.60
CA ALA A 79 -30.02 -8.10 -9.80
C ALA A 79 -29.96 -9.63 -9.71
N VAL A 80 -29.57 -10.18 -8.55
CA VAL A 80 -29.52 -11.63 -8.31
C VAL A 80 -30.93 -12.23 -8.19
N GLN A 81 -31.90 -11.51 -7.63
CA GLN A 81 -33.29 -11.95 -7.54
C GLN A 81 -33.93 -12.10 -8.92
N LYS A 82 -33.59 -11.22 -9.88
CA LYS A 82 -34.03 -11.38 -11.29
C LYS A 82 -33.52 -12.67 -11.92
N CYS A 83 -32.45 -13.25 -11.38
CA CYS A 83 -31.91 -14.53 -11.80
C CYS A 83 -32.50 -15.72 -11.03
N GLU A 84 -33.34 -15.52 -10.00
CA GLU A 84 -33.86 -16.60 -9.16
C GLU A 84 -34.68 -17.61 -9.98
N GLU A 85 -35.61 -17.14 -10.82
CA GLU A 85 -36.43 -18.01 -11.67
C GLU A 85 -35.54 -18.87 -12.58
N ILE A 86 -34.52 -18.26 -13.17
CA ILE A 86 -33.58 -18.94 -14.07
C ILE A 86 -32.68 -19.92 -13.30
N ILE A 87 -32.21 -19.56 -12.10
CA ILE A 87 -31.44 -20.46 -11.22
C ILE A 87 -32.28 -21.68 -10.81
N THR A 88 -33.56 -21.48 -10.48
CA THR A 88 -34.46 -22.59 -10.15
C THR A 88 -34.75 -23.47 -11.36
N GLU A 89 -34.84 -22.89 -12.56
CA GLU A 89 -34.96 -23.62 -13.80
C GLU A 89 -33.71 -24.49 -14.05
N LEU A 90 -32.50 -23.92 -13.98
CA LEU A 90 -31.24 -24.67 -14.08
C LEU A 90 -31.15 -25.80 -13.04
N GLN A 91 -31.64 -25.55 -11.81
CA GLN A 91 -31.66 -26.55 -10.76
C GLN A 91 -32.68 -27.66 -11.04
N SER A 92 -33.83 -27.34 -11.63
CA SER A 92 -34.82 -28.32 -12.07
C SER A 92 -34.27 -29.21 -13.19
N GLU A 93 -33.49 -28.63 -14.12
CA GLU A 93 -32.74 -29.39 -15.11
C GLU A 93 -31.74 -30.33 -14.43
N CYS A 94 -30.96 -29.82 -13.46
CA CYS A 94 -30.05 -30.62 -12.63
C CYS A 94 -30.75 -31.82 -11.94
N GLN A 95 -31.94 -31.62 -11.39
CA GLN A 95 -32.71 -32.67 -10.72
C GLN A 95 -33.27 -33.72 -11.69
N ASN A 96 -33.60 -33.32 -12.92
CA ASN A 96 -33.97 -34.28 -13.95
C ASN A 96 -32.80 -35.21 -14.30
N PHE A 97 -31.54 -34.73 -14.19
CA PHE A 97 -30.36 -35.58 -14.36
C PHE A 97 -30.06 -36.47 -13.14
N SER A 98 -30.34 -36.01 -11.91
CA SER A 98 -30.02 -36.76 -10.68
C SER A 98 -30.98 -37.91 -10.37
N LYS A 99 -32.26 -37.82 -10.80
CA LYS A 99 -33.24 -38.92 -10.65
C LYS A 99 -32.90 -40.17 -11.46
N ASP A 100 -32.14 -40.01 -12.54
CA ASP A 100 -31.81 -41.10 -13.47
C ASP A 100 -30.55 -41.90 -13.09
N THR A 101 -29.75 -41.43 -12.13
CA THR A 101 -28.50 -42.09 -11.70
C THR A 101 -28.68 -43.09 -10.55
N ALA A 102 -29.87 -43.15 -9.94
CA ALA A 102 -30.14 -43.98 -8.75
C ALA A 102 -30.70 -45.39 -9.03
N ALA A 103 -30.89 -45.80 -10.29
CA ALA A 103 -31.48 -47.10 -10.64
C ALA A 103 -30.43 -48.15 -11.08
N GLY A 104 -30.66 -49.40 -10.69
CA GLY A 104 -29.73 -50.53 -10.77
C GLY A 104 -29.20 -50.90 -12.16
N LEU A 105 -28.26 -51.86 -12.17
CA LEU A 105 -27.38 -52.24 -13.29
C LEU A 105 -28.07 -52.45 -14.67
N LYS A 106 -29.35 -52.83 -14.69
CA LYS A 106 -30.13 -53.08 -15.92
C LYS A 106 -30.74 -51.81 -16.53
N ASP A 107 -30.97 -50.77 -15.73
CA ASP A 107 -31.41 -49.45 -16.21
C ASP A 107 -30.24 -48.61 -16.73
N ARG A 108 -29.01 -48.78 -16.24
CA ARG A 108 -27.83 -48.02 -16.70
C ARG A 108 -27.60 -48.09 -18.22
N VAL A 109 -27.97 -49.18 -18.89
CA VAL A 109 -27.84 -49.32 -20.35
C VAL A 109 -28.97 -48.59 -21.10
N LYS A 110 -30.20 -48.55 -20.54
CA LYS A 110 -31.32 -47.78 -21.09
C LYS A 110 -31.18 -46.29 -20.81
N THR A 111 -30.70 -45.93 -19.62
CA THR A 111 -30.43 -44.56 -19.18
C THR A 111 -29.25 -43.97 -19.95
N ALA A 112 -28.18 -44.73 -20.24
CA ALA A 112 -27.11 -44.28 -21.14
C ALA A 112 -27.63 -43.95 -22.56
N GLY A 113 -28.56 -44.75 -23.08
CA GLY A 113 -29.21 -44.48 -24.38
C GLY A 113 -30.15 -43.26 -24.37
N ARG A 114 -30.82 -42.96 -23.24
CA ARG A 114 -31.66 -41.76 -23.08
C ARG A 114 -30.84 -40.49 -22.77
N CYS A 115 -29.79 -40.60 -21.96
CA CYS A 115 -28.83 -39.53 -21.66
C CYS A 115 -27.98 -39.15 -22.88
N ALA A 116 -27.73 -40.08 -23.81
CA ALA A 116 -27.09 -39.76 -25.09
C ALA A 116 -28.01 -38.98 -26.05
N ALA A 117 -29.33 -39.03 -25.88
CA ALA A 117 -30.29 -38.31 -26.72
C ALA A 117 -30.60 -36.89 -26.19
N TYR A 118 -30.41 -36.66 -24.90
CA TYR A 118 -30.60 -35.36 -24.26
C TYR A 118 -29.69 -34.24 -24.82
N PRO A 119 -28.37 -34.44 -25.06
CA PRO A 119 -27.50 -33.41 -25.64
C PRO A 119 -27.86 -32.99 -27.07
N PHE A 120 -28.84 -33.63 -27.72
CA PHE A 120 -29.27 -33.29 -29.09
C PHE A 120 -30.69 -32.70 -29.16
N ARG A 121 -31.32 -32.38 -28.01
CA ARG A 121 -32.55 -31.58 -28.02
C ARG A 121 -32.22 -30.12 -28.26
N LYS A 122 -32.17 -29.75 -29.54
CA LYS A 122 -31.86 -28.38 -30.01
C LYS A 122 -32.67 -27.30 -29.28
N SER A 123 -33.94 -27.55 -28.98
CA SER A 123 -34.80 -26.60 -28.25
C SER A 123 -34.38 -26.39 -26.79
N THR A 124 -33.84 -27.42 -26.13
CA THR A 124 -33.37 -27.34 -24.74
C THR A 124 -32.03 -26.63 -24.67
N LEU A 125 -31.11 -26.92 -25.61
CA LEU A 125 -29.84 -26.21 -25.70
C LEU A 125 -30.03 -24.72 -26.03
N GLN A 126 -30.95 -24.40 -26.94
CA GLN A 126 -31.28 -23.00 -27.28
C GLN A 126 -31.86 -22.25 -26.07
N LYS A 127 -32.77 -22.90 -25.33
CA LYS A 127 -33.32 -22.31 -24.11
C LYS A 127 -32.24 -22.07 -23.05
N LEU A 128 -31.38 -23.06 -22.83
CA LEU A 128 -30.26 -22.96 -21.89
C LEU A 128 -29.26 -21.86 -22.29
N GLU A 129 -29.00 -21.67 -23.59
CA GLU A 129 -28.15 -20.57 -24.07
C GLU A 129 -28.78 -19.19 -23.84
N GLU A 130 -30.10 -19.06 -24.06
CA GLU A 130 -30.86 -17.83 -23.79
C GLU A 130 -30.84 -17.50 -22.30
N ASP A 131 -31.18 -18.46 -21.45
CA ASP A 131 -31.19 -18.35 -19.98
C ASP A 131 -29.80 -17.96 -19.42
N VAL A 132 -28.73 -18.58 -19.92
CA VAL A 132 -27.35 -18.28 -19.51
C VAL A 132 -26.91 -16.90 -20.00
N SER A 133 -27.34 -16.48 -21.19
CA SER A 133 -27.03 -15.14 -21.71
C SER A 133 -27.70 -14.05 -20.87
N ASP A 134 -28.98 -14.23 -20.53
CA ASP A 134 -29.77 -13.29 -19.74
C ASP A 134 -29.23 -13.18 -18.29
N MET A 135 -28.83 -14.30 -17.68
CA MET A 135 -28.15 -14.27 -16.38
C MET A 135 -26.80 -13.53 -16.45
N ARG A 136 -26.01 -13.79 -17.50
CA ARG A 136 -24.71 -13.13 -17.67
C ARG A 136 -24.88 -11.61 -17.76
N GLU A 137 -25.86 -11.11 -18.51
CA GLU A 137 -26.10 -9.67 -18.64
C GLU A 137 -26.49 -9.05 -17.30
N ASN A 138 -27.42 -9.66 -16.57
CA ASN A 138 -27.88 -9.15 -15.27
C ASN A 138 -26.78 -9.18 -14.19
N ILE A 139 -25.97 -10.25 -14.13
CA ILE A 139 -24.92 -10.39 -13.12
C ILE A 139 -23.67 -9.57 -13.49
N SER A 140 -23.37 -9.40 -14.79
CA SER A 140 -22.29 -8.50 -15.23
C SER A 140 -22.57 -7.06 -14.81
N VAL A 141 -23.82 -6.59 -14.95
CA VAL A 141 -24.22 -5.26 -14.47
C VAL A 141 -24.05 -5.14 -12.95
N ALA A 142 -24.37 -6.17 -12.18
CA ALA A 142 -24.15 -6.17 -10.72
C ALA A 142 -22.66 -6.11 -10.36
N LEU A 143 -21.80 -6.84 -11.08
CA LEU A 143 -20.34 -6.78 -10.96
C LEU A 143 -19.79 -5.41 -11.34
N ASP A 144 -20.25 -4.82 -12.44
CA ASP A 144 -19.84 -3.51 -12.91
C ASP A 144 -20.25 -2.43 -11.91
N ILE A 145 -21.44 -2.50 -11.31
CA ILE A 145 -21.87 -1.61 -10.22
C ILE A 145 -20.96 -1.75 -8.99
N LEU A 146 -20.59 -2.99 -8.61
CA LEU A 146 -19.67 -3.26 -7.51
C LEU A 146 -18.24 -2.78 -7.79
N GLN A 147 -17.80 -2.81 -9.06
CA GLN A 147 -16.47 -2.35 -9.48
C GLN A 147 -16.41 -0.83 -9.65
N LEU A 148 -17.41 -0.22 -10.29
CA LEU A 148 -17.56 1.24 -10.47
C LEU A 148 -17.62 1.96 -9.12
N LYS A 149 -18.22 1.33 -8.09
CA LYS A 149 -18.22 1.93 -6.75
C LYS A 149 -16.87 1.88 -6.05
N SER A 150 -16.04 0.87 -6.32
CA SER A 150 -14.65 0.87 -5.83
C SER A 150 -13.82 1.98 -6.49
N GLN A 151 -14.11 2.33 -7.75
CA GLN A 151 -13.47 3.45 -8.45
C GLN A 151 -13.97 4.81 -7.95
N THR A 152 -15.28 4.97 -7.68
CA THR A 152 -15.80 6.22 -7.07
C THR A 152 -15.27 6.39 -5.64
N GLN A 153 -15.06 5.30 -4.91
CA GLN A 153 -14.39 5.35 -3.61
C GLN A 153 -12.98 5.93 -3.75
N ILE A 154 -12.20 5.55 -4.77
CA ILE A 154 -10.86 6.14 -5.05
C ILE A 154 -10.92 7.64 -5.38
N GLN A 155 -11.98 8.08 -6.05
CA GLN A 155 -12.18 9.49 -6.38
C GLN A 155 -12.64 10.31 -5.17
N ASP A 156 -13.38 9.70 -4.24
CA ASP A 156 -13.72 10.28 -2.93
C ASP A 156 -12.47 10.44 -2.05
N ASP A 157 -11.53 9.50 -2.10
CA ASP A 157 -10.29 9.50 -1.30
C ASP A 157 -9.37 10.68 -1.57
N ILE A 158 -9.21 10.99 -2.86
CA ILE A 158 -8.46 12.16 -3.33
C ILE A 158 -9.19 13.44 -2.91
N SER A 159 -10.52 13.40 -2.86
CA SER A 159 -11.38 14.53 -2.48
C SER A 159 -11.33 14.81 -0.97
N GLU A 160 -11.11 13.80 -0.11
CA GLU A 160 -11.03 13.98 1.34
C GLU A 160 -9.70 14.56 1.82
N VAL A 161 -8.55 14.12 1.28
CA VAL A 161 -7.28 14.80 1.60
C VAL A 161 -7.27 16.21 1.03
N LYS A 162 -7.86 16.41 -0.15
CA LYS A 162 -8.16 17.76 -0.66
C LYS A 162 -9.05 18.54 0.30
N SER A 163 -10.06 17.92 0.92
CA SER A 163 -10.92 18.59 1.91
C SER A 163 -10.16 19.03 3.16
N LEU A 164 -9.11 18.33 3.59
CA LEU A 164 -8.23 18.82 4.65
C LEU A 164 -7.34 19.96 4.20
N VAL A 165 -6.80 19.89 2.99
CA VAL A 165 -6.02 21.00 2.41
C VAL A 165 -6.92 22.22 2.26
N GLU A 166 -8.16 22.03 1.83
CA GLU A 166 -9.19 23.06 1.74
C GLU A 166 -9.63 23.54 3.12
N ARG A 167 -9.79 22.69 4.13
CA ARG A 167 -10.05 23.10 5.52
C ARG A 167 -8.85 23.83 6.13
N THR A 168 -7.64 23.44 5.77
CA THR A 168 -6.40 24.10 6.17
C THR A 168 -6.26 25.43 5.47
N ASN A 169 -6.68 25.55 4.21
CA ASN A 169 -6.66 26.79 3.43
C ASN A 169 -7.82 27.73 3.81
N ALA A 170 -9.00 27.19 4.09
CA ALA A 170 -10.22 27.87 4.52
C ALA A 170 -10.35 28.00 6.04
N SER A 171 -9.34 27.59 6.81
CA SER A 171 -9.40 27.65 8.27
C SER A 171 -9.61 29.09 8.75
N GLN A 172 -10.30 29.23 9.89
CA GLN A 172 -10.42 30.51 10.59
C GLN A 172 -9.05 31.08 11.02
N VAL A 173 -8.03 30.21 11.21
CA VAL A 173 -6.64 30.63 11.52
C VAL A 173 -6.20 31.75 10.60
N SER A 174 -6.05 32.93 11.19
CA SER A 174 -5.65 34.16 10.50
C SER A 174 -4.44 33.96 9.58
N PHE A 175 -4.49 34.56 8.39
CA PHE A 175 -3.37 34.62 7.45
C PHE A 175 -2.06 35.03 8.13
N THR A 176 -2.13 35.97 9.09
CA THR A 176 -0.98 36.42 9.88
C THR A 176 -0.32 35.27 10.65
N ILE A 177 -1.11 34.39 11.27
CA ILE A 177 -0.58 33.28 12.06
C ILE A 177 0.05 32.23 11.14
N ARG A 178 -0.56 31.93 10.00
CA ARG A 178 0.02 30.99 9.03
C ARG A 178 1.33 31.53 8.46
N CYS A 179 1.39 32.82 8.14
CA CYS A 179 2.60 33.49 7.69
C CYS A 179 3.68 33.57 8.77
N TRP A 180 3.31 33.64 10.05
CA TRP A 180 4.27 33.61 11.13
C TRP A 180 4.79 32.19 11.41
N LEU A 181 3.88 31.21 11.47
CA LEU A 181 4.22 29.82 11.77
C LEU A 181 5.09 29.21 10.66
N MET A 182 4.94 29.67 9.41
CA MET A 182 5.75 29.21 8.26
C MET A 182 5.78 27.68 8.13
N ALA A 183 4.66 27.03 8.47
CA ALA A 183 4.56 25.57 8.49
C ALA A 183 4.75 24.99 7.08
N PRO A 184 5.62 23.99 6.89
CA PRO A 184 5.80 23.35 5.59
C PRO A 184 4.52 22.64 5.14
N ASP A 185 4.18 22.78 3.86
CA ASP A 185 3.02 22.11 3.29
C ASP A 185 3.34 20.64 2.96
N ALA A 186 2.90 19.74 3.84
CA ALA A 186 3.03 18.30 3.67
C ALA A 186 2.08 17.75 2.57
N ALA A 187 1.02 18.48 2.23
CA ALA A 187 0.04 18.02 1.25
C ALA A 187 0.57 18.02 -0.18
N LEU A 188 1.53 18.90 -0.50
CA LEU A 188 2.22 18.88 -1.80
C LEU A 188 2.92 17.53 -2.03
N ASN A 189 3.67 17.04 -1.04
CA ASN A 189 4.34 15.75 -1.11
C ASN A 189 3.34 14.59 -1.18
N HIS A 190 2.27 14.68 -0.39
CA HIS A 190 1.19 13.69 -0.42
C HIS A 190 0.56 13.60 -1.82
N ASN A 191 0.13 14.73 -2.39
CA ASN A 191 -0.50 14.79 -3.71
C ASN A 191 0.44 14.30 -4.81
N ALA A 192 1.72 14.68 -4.77
CA ALA A 192 2.71 14.21 -5.73
C ALA A 192 2.95 12.70 -5.63
N THR A 193 2.85 12.12 -4.43
CA THR A 193 2.99 10.68 -4.21
C THR A 193 1.74 9.93 -4.67
N CYS A 194 0.56 10.45 -4.35
CA CYS A 194 -0.72 9.93 -4.83
C CYS A 194 -0.82 9.93 -6.35
N ALA A 195 -0.33 10.97 -7.03
CA ALA A 195 -0.32 11.05 -8.49
C ALA A 195 0.54 9.96 -9.16
N LYS A 196 1.55 9.44 -8.46
CA LYS A 196 2.42 8.34 -8.94
C LYS A 196 1.84 6.95 -8.62
N CYS A 197 0.81 6.87 -7.80
CA CYS A 197 0.25 5.63 -7.29
C CYS A 197 -0.82 5.08 -8.24
N HIS A 198 -0.73 3.79 -8.59
CA HIS A 198 -1.84 3.14 -9.28
C HIS A 198 -3.02 2.95 -8.31
N PRO A 199 -4.27 3.21 -8.74
CA PRO A 199 -5.47 2.91 -7.96
C PRO A 199 -5.41 1.46 -7.42
N SER A 200 -5.61 1.26 -6.11
CA SER A 200 -5.49 -0.03 -5.38
C SER A 200 -4.12 -0.41 -4.79
N THR A 201 -3.05 0.35 -5.05
CA THR A 201 -1.73 0.06 -4.47
C THR A 201 -1.74 0.26 -2.96
N GLY A 202 -1.23 -0.72 -2.21
CA GLY A 202 -1.15 -0.65 -0.75
C GLY A 202 -2.43 -1.05 -0.01
N LEU A 203 -3.49 -1.48 -0.71
CA LEU A 203 -4.70 -1.98 -0.04
C LEU A 203 -4.44 -3.22 0.83
N TRP A 204 -3.53 -4.10 0.39
CA TRP A 204 -3.11 -5.26 1.18
C TRP A 204 -2.48 -4.85 2.53
N PHE A 205 -1.79 -3.70 2.56
CA PHE A 205 -1.12 -3.18 3.74
C PHE A 205 -2.13 -2.62 4.74
N VAL A 206 -3.00 -1.72 4.30
CA VAL A 206 -4.01 -1.11 5.19
C VAL A 206 -5.09 -2.10 5.65
N ARG A 207 -5.35 -3.15 4.86
CA ARG A 207 -6.22 -4.27 5.28
C ARG A 207 -5.48 -5.31 6.14
N GLY A 208 -4.16 -5.23 6.24
CA GLY A 208 -3.32 -6.17 6.97
C GLY A 208 -3.53 -6.11 8.48
N HIS A 209 -3.13 -7.17 9.17
CA HIS A 209 -3.25 -7.24 10.64
C HIS A 209 -2.37 -6.21 11.33
N GLN A 210 -1.10 -6.03 10.90
CA GLN A 210 -0.17 -5.07 11.51
C GLN A 210 -0.68 -3.63 11.49
N PHE A 211 -1.28 -3.20 10.38
CA PHE A 211 -1.87 -1.87 10.28
C PHE A 211 -3.10 -1.71 11.17
N ARG A 212 -3.98 -2.72 11.22
CA ARG A 212 -5.13 -2.73 12.13
C ARG A 212 -4.74 -2.71 13.60
N THR A 213 -3.73 -3.50 13.98
CA THR A 213 -3.18 -3.48 15.34
C THR A 213 -2.68 -2.09 15.71
N TRP A 214 -1.93 -1.45 14.81
CA TRP A 214 -1.49 -0.06 15.02
C TRP A 214 -2.67 0.93 15.13
N LEU A 215 -3.72 0.74 14.34
CA LEU A 215 -4.91 1.59 14.36
C LEU A 215 -5.73 1.45 15.66
N GLU A 216 -5.80 0.25 16.23
CA GLU A 216 -6.70 -0.07 17.36
C GLU A 216 -6.00 0.02 18.73
N GLU A 217 -4.70 -0.30 18.80
CA GLU A 217 -3.95 -0.30 20.06
C GLU A 217 -3.51 1.11 20.47
N ARG A 218 -3.68 1.40 21.77
CA ARG A 218 -3.22 2.68 22.35
C ARG A 218 -1.70 2.75 22.41
N ASN A 219 -1.14 3.90 22.07
CA ASN A 219 0.30 4.17 22.09
C ASN A 219 1.11 3.16 21.27
N SER A 220 0.52 2.64 20.19
CA SER A 220 1.17 1.71 19.29
C SER A 220 2.10 2.43 18.30
N PHE A 221 3.07 1.70 17.74
CA PHE A 221 4.04 2.22 16.77
C PHE A 221 4.20 1.23 15.62
N LEU A 222 4.08 1.74 14.38
CA LEU A 222 4.25 0.95 13.16
C LEU A 222 5.44 1.49 12.37
N TRP A 223 6.47 0.67 12.22
CA TRP A 223 7.65 1.01 11.43
C TRP A 223 7.61 0.31 10.07
N LEU A 224 7.41 1.08 9.01
CA LEU A 224 7.45 0.57 7.64
C LEU A 224 8.86 0.78 7.07
N ASN A 225 9.69 -0.27 7.14
CA ASN A 225 11.04 -0.27 6.58
C ASN A 225 11.13 -1.05 5.26
N GLY A 226 12.17 -0.74 4.50
CA GLY A 226 12.43 -1.35 3.22
C GLY A 226 13.43 -0.54 2.42
N PHE A 227 13.96 -1.12 1.36
CA PHE A 227 14.96 -0.51 0.51
C PHE A 227 14.45 0.77 -0.18
N ALA A 228 15.36 1.66 -0.59
CA ALA A 228 14.99 2.86 -1.33
C ALA A 228 14.23 2.50 -2.62
N GLY A 229 13.12 3.18 -2.87
CA GLY A 229 12.27 2.93 -4.05
C GLY A 229 11.30 1.75 -3.94
N CYS A 230 11.21 1.03 -2.82
CA CYS A 230 10.25 -0.08 -2.67
C CYS A 230 8.77 0.37 -2.49
N GLY A 231 8.48 1.67 -2.56
CA GLY A 231 7.12 2.20 -2.45
C GLY A 231 6.66 2.59 -1.05
N LYS A 232 7.56 2.79 -0.08
CA LYS A 232 7.21 3.20 1.30
C LYS A 232 6.34 4.46 1.35
N SER A 233 6.75 5.52 0.65
CA SER A 233 6.00 6.78 0.58
C SER A 233 4.60 6.57 -0.03
N VAL A 234 4.48 5.66 -1.01
CA VAL A 234 3.20 5.28 -1.62
C VAL A 234 2.31 4.56 -0.59
N LEU A 235 2.87 3.63 0.18
CA LEU A 235 2.13 2.97 1.27
C LEU A 235 1.72 3.97 2.36
N CYS A 236 2.58 4.93 2.70
CA CYS A 236 2.26 6.02 3.61
C CYS A 236 1.10 6.88 3.07
N SER A 237 1.10 7.25 1.79
CA SER A 237 -0.03 7.98 1.20
C SER A 237 -1.32 7.16 1.21
N THR A 238 -1.26 5.86 0.93
CA THR A 238 -2.43 4.96 1.00
C THR A 238 -2.96 4.87 2.44
N ALA A 239 -2.06 4.79 3.43
CA ALA A 239 -2.45 4.79 4.84
C ALA A 239 -3.15 6.08 5.25
N ILE A 240 -2.60 7.25 4.89
CA ILE A 240 -3.21 8.56 5.16
C ILE A 240 -4.64 8.60 4.57
N GLN A 241 -4.81 8.22 3.30
CA GLN A 241 -6.12 8.20 2.66
C GLN A 241 -7.10 7.22 3.30
N HIS A 242 -6.62 6.06 3.76
CA HIS A 242 -7.46 5.08 4.44
C HIS A 242 -7.90 5.57 5.83
N MET A 243 -6.99 6.22 6.56
CA MET A 243 -7.26 6.79 7.88
C MET A 243 -8.36 7.84 7.82
N PHE A 244 -8.29 8.79 6.89
CA PHE A 244 -9.31 9.83 6.76
C PHE A 244 -10.72 9.27 6.54
N ARG A 245 -10.82 8.17 5.78
CA ARG A 245 -12.09 7.46 5.55
C ARG A 245 -12.63 6.79 6.79
N GLU A 246 -11.82 5.96 7.45
CA GLU A 246 -12.24 5.19 8.64
C GLU A 246 -12.62 6.11 9.81
N THR A 247 -12.07 7.32 9.85
CA THR A 247 -12.33 8.29 10.90
C THR A 247 -13.39 9.33 10.52
N ARG A 248 -13.98 9.28 9.31
CA ARG A 248 -14.94 10.27 8.80
C ARG A 248 -16.13 10.54 9.73
N HIS A 249 -16.60 9.50 10.40
CA HIS A 249 -17.75 9.55 11.31
C HIS A 249 -17.35 9.62 12.79
N LYS A 250 -16.05 9.55 13.09
CA LYS A 250 -15.54 9.60 14.46
C LYS A 250 -15.30 11.06 14.83
N HIS A 251 -16.11 11.57 15.75
CA HIS A 251 -15.86 12.88 16.34
C HIS A 251 -14.62 12.81 17.23
N SER A 252 -13.81 13.88 17.23
CA SER A 252 -12.61 14.03 18.07
C SER A 252 -11.43 13.11 17.75
N VAL A 253 -11.24 12.72 16.48
CA VAL A 253 -9.99 12.10 16.01
C VAL A 253 -9.10 13.13 15.34
N GLY A 254 -7.82 13.17 15.71
CA GLY A 254 -6.80 14.00 15.08
C GLY A 254 -5.94 13.17 14.13
N ILE A 255 -5.73 13.65 12.90
CA ILE A 255 -4.79 13.02 11.97
C ILE A 255 -3.81 14.07 11.48
N ALA A 256 -2.52 13.82 11.64
CA ALA A 256 -1.49 14.70 11.11
C ALA A 256 -0.40 13.90 10.41
N PHE A 257 0.18 14.47 9.36
CA PHE A 257 1.22 13.79 8.61
C PHE A 257 2.32 14.76 8.18
N PHE A 258 3.51 14.21 7.97
CA PHE A 258 4.66 14.96 7.49
C PHE A 258 5.50 14.11 6.55
N TYR A 259 6.03 14.76 5.51
CA TYR A 259 6.95 14.14 4.56
C TYR A 259 8.30 14.83 4.73
N PHE A 260 9.27 14.13 5.29
CA PHE A 260 10.64 14.64 5.29
C PHE A 260 11.13 14.71 3.84
N SER A 261 11.75 15.82 3.49
CA SER A 261 12.21 16.06 2.13
C SER A 261 13.53 16.79 2.17
N PHE A 262 14.53 16.21 1.52
CA PHE A 262 15.85 16.83 1.43
C PHE A 262 15.88 17.97 0.41
N ASN A 263 15.00 17.95 -0.59
CA ASN A 263 14.85 19.05 -1.55
C ASN A 263 14.18 20.30 -0.97
N ASP A 264 13.72 20.25 0.28
CA ASP A 264 12.96 21.33 0.93
C ASP A 264 13.53 21.55 2.33
N ASN A 265 14.33 22.62 2.50
CA ASN A 265 14.99 22.93 3.78
C ASN A 265 14.01 23.04 4.95
N ALA A 266 12.75 23.43 4.69
CA ALA A 266 11.74 23.53 5.73
C ALA A 266 11.24 22.15 6.20
N LYS A 267 11.59 21.07 5.49
CA LYS A 267 11.17 19.68 5.75
C LYS A 267 12.31 18.75 6.16
N GLN A 268 13.42 19.31 6.64
CA GLN A 268 14.59 18.54 7.03
C GLN A 268 14.70 18.35 8.55
N ASP A 269 14.00 19.15 9.34
CA ASP A 269 14.13 19.18 10.80
C ASP A 269 12.82 18.92 11.56
N ASP A 270 12.98 18.66 12.86
CA ASP A 270 11.87 18.46 13.79
C ASP A 270 11.04 19.74 13.99
N ASN A 271 11.65 20.92 13.90
CA ASN A 271 10.97 22.20 13.99
C ASN A 271 9.94 22.37 12.87
N GLY A 272 10.33 22.14 11.62
CA GLY A 272 9.44 22.14 10.46
C GLY A 272 8.33 21.09 10.57
N MET A 273 8.67 19.88 11.00
CA MET A 273 7.70 18.82 11.26
C MET A 273 6.66 19.26 12.30
N LEU A 274 7.09 19.75 13.46
CA LEU A 274 6.20 20.16 14.54
C LEU A 274 5.30 21.33 14.13
N ARG A 275 5.81 22.32 13.39
CA ARG A 275 5.00 23.42 12.85
C ARG A 275 3.92 22.93 11.89
N ALA A 276 4.24 21.95 11.04
CA ALA A 276 3.26 21.33 10.14
C ALA A 276 2.20 20.49 10.88
N LEU A 277 2.62 19.64 11.83
CA LEU A 277 1.68 18.85 12.64
C LEU A 277 0.76 19.76 13.45
N LEU A 278 1.33 20.80 14.06
CA LEU A 278 0.61 21.76 14.88
C LEU A 278 -0.46 22.50 14.06
N LEU A 279 -0.13 22.97 12.85
CA LEU A 279 -1.09 23.60 11.96
C LEU A 279 -2.22 22.63 11.59
N GLN A 280 -1.89 21.41 11.16
CA GLN A 280 -2.89 20.41 10.76
C GLN A 280 -3.84 20.05 11.91
N LEU A 281 -3.32 19.85 13.13
CA LEU A 281 -4.12 19.51 14.30
C LEU A 281 -4.97 20.70 14.77
N SER A 282 -4.47 21.94 14.70
CA SER A 282 -5.22 23.14 15.10
C SER A 282 -6.52 23.32 14.30
N VAL A 283 -6.51 22.93 13.02
CA VAL A 283 -7.63 23.06 12.10
C VAL A 283 -8.68 21.96 12.33
N GLN A 284 -8.25 20.83 12.88
CA GLN A 284 -9.13 19.71 13.24
C GLN A 284 -9.74 19.89 14.63
N LEU A 285 -9.07 20.63 15.51
CA LEU A 285 -9.47 20.81 16.91
C LEU A 285 -10.37 22.03 17.10
N GLN A 286 -11.51 21.84 17.76
CA GLN A 286 -12.39 22.96 18.08
C GLN A 286 -11.71 23.93 19.05
N GLY A 287 -11.43 25.16 18.61
CA GLY A 287 -10.69 26.16 19.38
C GLY A 287 -9.16 26.07 19.29
N GLY A 288 -8.59 25.21 18.42
CA GLY A 288 -7.14 25.12 18.23
C GLY A 288 -6.50 26.42 17.71
N GLU A 289 -7.26 27.26 17.00
CA GLU A 289 -6.81 28.60 16.58
C GLU A 289 -6.43 29.49 17.77
N ARG A 290 -7.19 29.47 18.86
CA ARG A 290 -6.93 30.31 20.04
C ARG A 290 -5.58 29.96 20.70
N ASP A 291 -5.21 28.68 20.67
CA ASP A 291 -3.91 28.24 21.17
C ASP A 291 -2.76 28.71 20.25
N LEU A 292 -2.98 28.74 18.93
CA LEU A 292 -2.02 29.33 17.99
C LEU A 292 -1.90 30.85 18.15
N GLU A 293 -3.00 31.55 18.39
CA GLU A 293 -3.01 32.98 18.67
C GLU A 293 -2.21 33.31 19.94
N GLN A 294 -2.38 32.51 20.99
CA GLN A 294 -1.60 32.64 22.22
C GLN A 294 -0.11 32.39 21.99
N LEU A 295 0.22 31.34 21.23
CA LEU A 295 1.61 31.04 20.87
C LEU A 295 2.23 32.18 20.05
N HIS A 296 1.51 32.69 19.06
CA HIS A 296 1.93 33.83 18.27
C HIS A 296 2.10 35.10 19.12
N ALA A 297 1.22 35.34 20.09
CA ALA A 297 1.34 36.47 21.00
C ALA A 297 2.62 36.44 21.86
N LEU A 298 3.09 35.24 22.23
CA LEU A 298 4.33 35.03 22.97
C LEU A 298 5.57 35.20 22.09
N TYR A 299 5.49 34.83 20.81
CA TYR A 299 6.64 34.76 19.88
C TYR A 299 6.48 35.62 18.62
N LYS A 300 5.83 36.79 18.72
CA LYS A 300 5.45 37.65 17.58
C LYS A 300 6.53 37.90 16.53
N SER A 301 7.80 37.97 16.93
CA SER A 301 8.93 38.36 16.07
C SER A 301 9.96 37.25 15.86
N ALA A 302 9.69 36.04 16.35
CA ALA A 302 10.62 34.91 16.27
C ALA A 302 9.90 33.61 15.92
N SER A 303 10.65 32.67 15.33
CA SER A 303 10.16 31.30 15.18
C SER A 303 10.01 30.65 16.57
N PRO A 304 8.92 29.95 16.86
CA PRO A 304 8.74 29.31 18.15
C PRO A 304 9.79 28.20 18.34
N PRO A 305 10.42 28.12 19.52
CA PRO A 305 11.40 27.07 19.81
C PRO A 305 10.73 25.69 19.91
N VAL A 306 11.49 24.63 19.66
CA VAL A 306 10.99 23.25 19.61
C VAL A 306 10.23 22.84 20.88
N HIS A 307 10.72 23.21 22.06
CA HIS A 307 10.04 22.88 23.32
C HIS A 307 8.64 23.51 23.42
N ALA A 308 8.48 24.77 22.98
CA ALA A 308 7.19 25.46 22.99
C ALA A 308 6.21 24.83 21.99
N LEU A 309 6.71 24.41 20.81
CA LEU A 309 5.92 23.66 19.84
C LEU A 309 5.44 22.31 20.40
N LEU A 310 6.35 21.55 21.02
CA LEU A 310 6.04 20.26 21.64
C LEU A 310 4.97 20.39 22.74
N ASP A 311 5.06 21.43 23.58
CA ASP A 311 4.10 21.64 24.66
C ASP A 311 2.69 21.96 24.12
N ILE A 312 2.57 22.67 23.00
CA ILE A 312 1.27 22.91 22.37
C ILE A 312 0.76 21.64 21.71
N VAL A 313 1.62 20.90 20.98
CA VAL A 313 1.24 19.64 20.35
C VAL A 313 0.70 18.67 21.42
N ARG A 314 1.40 18.51 22.56
CA ARG A 314 0.92 17.69 23.69
C ARG A 314 -0.48 18.09 24.17
N ARG A 315 -0.72 19.39 24.36
CA ARG A 315 -2.05 19.92 24.72
C ARG A 315 -3.12 19.62 23.67
N PHE A 316 -2.76 19.57 22.39
CA PHE A 316 -3.70 19.18 21.34
C PHE A 316 -3.99 17.68 21.41
N LEU A 317 -2.97 16.84 21.58
CA LEU A 317 -3.13 15.39 21.70
C LEU A 317 -4.08 15.02 22.86
N GLU A 318 -4.02 15.72 23.98
CA GLU A 318 -4.89 15.50 25.15
C GLU A 318 -6.37 15.84 24.90
N ARG A 319 -6.68 16.62 23.86
CA ARG A 319 -8.05 17.05 23.53
C ARG A 319 -8.70 16.22 22.43
N PHE A 320 -7.95 15.35 21.76
CA PHE A 320 -8.48 14.33 20.87
C PHE A 320 -8.71 13.03 21.63
N CYS A 321 -9.70 12.24 21.22
CA CYS A 321 -9.90 10.88 21.73
C CYS A 321 -8.79 9.96 21.25
N ASP A 322 -8.47 10.04 19.95
CA ASP A 322 -7.38 9.32 19.29
C ASP A 322 -6.63 10.30 18.39
N THR A 323 -5.31 10.18 18.33
CA THR A 323 -4.50 10.94 17.37
C THR A 323 -3.54 10.02 16.62
N TYR A 324 -3.49 10.17 15.30
CA TYR A 324 -2.63 9.40 14.41
C TYR A 324 -1.63 10.32 13.73
N ILE A 325 -0.35 10.01 13.88
CA ILE A 325 0.76 10.77 13.29
C ILE A 325 1.48 9.87 12.29
N LEU A 326 1.56 10.31 11.03
CA LEU A 326 2.22 9.58 9.95
C LEU A 326 3.43 10.38 9.46
N LEU A 327 4.63 9.79 9.58
CA LEU A 327 5.89 10.43 9.17
C LEU A 327 6.53 9.61 8.05
N ASP A 328 6.72 10.22 6.88
CA ASP A 328 7.40 9.61 5.73
C ASP A 328 8.86 10.07 5.62
N ALA A 329 9.71 9.21 5.05
CA ALA A 329 11.14 9.45 4.81
C ALA A 329 11.98 9.76 6.06
N PHE A 330 11.66 9.10 7.18
CA PHE A 330 12.32 9.32 8.47
C PHE A 330 13.67 8.59 8.63
N ARG A 331 14.61 8.91 7.74
CA ARG A 331 15.95 8.26 7.68
C ARG A 331 16.79 8.45 8.94
N TYR A 332 16.59 9.57 9.64
CA TYR A 332 17.38 9.89 10.84
C TYR A 332 17.31 8.75 11.87
N VAL A 333 16.11 8.23 12.13
CA VAL A 333 15.88 7.14 13.09
C VAL A 333 16.42 5.81 12.58
N GLU A 334 16.33 5.53 11.27
CA GLU A 334 16.96 4.34 10.69
C GLU A 334 18.48 4.34 10.93
N CYS A 335 19.14 5.49 10.71
CA CYS A 335 20.56 5.64 11.00
C CYS A 335 20.87 5.46 12.49
N GLN A 336 20.04 5.99 13.40
CA GLN A 336 20.22 5.77 14.83
C GLN A 336 20.06 4.29 15.21
N PHE A 337 19.05 3.59 14.67
CA PHE A 337 18.90 2.15 14.91
C PHE A 337 20.09 1.36 14.37
N ASN A 338 20.62 1.71 13.20
CA ASN A 338 21.80 1.06 12.65
C ASN A 338 23.05 1.31 13.51
N ALA A 339 23.22 2.53 14.05
CA ALA A 339 24.28 2.82 15.01
C ALA A 339 24.12 1.98 16.29
N LEU A 340 22.91 1.93 16.85
CA LEU A 340 22.59 1.15 18.05
C LEU A 340 22.80 -0.36 17.84
N ARG A 341 22.50 -0.90 16.65
CA ARG A 341 22.72 -2.32 16.31
C ARG A 341 24.20 -2.72 16.33
N ARG A 342 25.12 -1.77 16.16
CA ARG A 342 26.58 -2.02 16.19
C ARG A 342 27.17 -2.01 17.60
N VAL A 343 26.44 -1.47 18.56
CA VAL A 343 26.88 -1.38 19.95
C VAL A 343 26.95 -2.77 20.57
N LYS A 344 28.08 -3.09 21.21
CA LYS A 344 28.32 -4.43 21.81
C LYS A 344 28.18 -4.45 23.33
N ASN A 345 28.19 -3.30 24.02
CA ASN A 345 28.09 -3.22 25.48
C ASN A 345 27.21 -2.05 25.97
N ILE A 346 26.81 -2.10 27.24
CA ILE A 346 25.84 -1.15 27.81
C ILE A 346 26.41 0.27 27.97
N ASP A 347 27.72 0.41 28.21
CA ASP A 347 28.36 1.72 28.34
C ASP A 347 28.42 2.46 26.99
N GLN A 348 28.70 1.73 25.90
CA GLN A 348 28.63 2.27 24.55
C GLN A 348 27.18 2.59 24.15
N LEU A 349 26.20 1.82 24.65
CA LEU A 349 24.79 2.08 24.40
C LEU A 349 24.37 3.39 25.06
N ASP A 350 24.68 3.55 26.35
CA ASP A 350 24.42 4.77 27.10
C ASP A 350 25.13 5.97 26.49
N LYS A 351 26.38 5.80 26.05
CA LYS A 351 27.11 6.85 25.33
C LYS A 351 26.40 7.21 24.03
N CYS A 352 26.04 6.24 23.20
CA CYS A 352 25.36 6.46 21.93
C CYS A 352 24.00 7.17 22.10
N LEU A 353 23.22 6.78 23.13
CA LEU A 353 21.94 7.42 23.46
C LEU A 353 22.10 8.84 24.01
N ARG A 354 23.18 9.13 24.75
CA ARG A 354 23.47 10.48 25.27
C ARG A 354 24.06 11.41 24.21
N THR A 355 24.76 10.85 23.22
CA THR A 355 25.35 11.59 22.12
C THR A 355 24.60 11.28 20.82
N LEU A 356 23.29 11.50 20.78
CA LEU A 356 22.57 11.45 19.51
C LEU A 356 22.99 12.65 18.63
N PRO A 357 23.15 12.46 17.30
CA PRO A 357 23.42 13.56 16.39
C PRO A 357 22.21 14.50 16.33
N ARG A 358 22.42 15.78 16.08
CA ARG A 358 21.36 16.80 16.05
C ARG A 358 20.45 16.64 14.85
N ASP A 359 21.02 16.24 13.72
CA ASP A 359 20.33 16.12 12.45
C ASP A 359 20.94 14.99 11.60
N LEU A 360 20.47 14.89 10.36
CA LEU A 360 20.94 13.91 9.38
C LEU A 360 22.35 14.19 8.87
N ASP A 361 22.77 15.45 8.82
CA ASP A 361 24.07 15.83 8.30
C ASP A 361 25.16 15.44 9.31
N GLU A 362 24.98 15.75 10.60
CA GLU A 362 25.85 15.25 11.68
C GLU A 362 25.82 13.71 11.76
N THR A 363 24.68 13.09 11.42
CA THR A 363 24.60 11.62 11.34
C THR A 363 25.51 11.07 10.25
N TYR A 364 25.50 11.65 9.05
CA TYR A 364 26.37 11.21 7.94
C TYR A 364 27.83 11.53 8.20
N GLU A 365 28.12 12.71 8.73
CA GLU A 365 29.46 13.11 9.14
C GLU A 365 30.04 12.07 10.12
N ARG A 366 29.30 11.74 11.18
CA ARG A 366 29.74 10.72 12.15
C ARG A 366 29.90 9.34 11.53
N ILE A 367 29.05 8.94 10.60
CA ILE A 367 29.21 7.67 9.87
C ILE A 367 30.53 7.70 9.09
N LEU A 368 30.79 8.76 8.34
CA LEU A 368 32.01 8.92 7.54
C LEU A 368 33.26 8.96 8.44
N CYS A 369 33.23 9.71 9.55
CA CYS A 369 34.32 9.77 10.52
C CYS A 369 34.51 8.47 11.32
N SER A 370 33.53 7.56 11.31
CA SER A 370 33.64 6.25 11.97
C SER A 370 34.20 5.15 11.07
N ILE A 371 34.44 5.46 9.79
CA ILE A 371 35.15 4.56 8.87
C ILE A 371 36.59 4.44 9.36
N ASP A 372 37.07 3.21 9.45
CA ASP A 372 38.45 2.92 9.83
C ASP A 372 39.42 3.45 8.76
N ASP A 373 40.51 4.10 9.21
CA ASP A 373 41.52 4.74 8.36
C ASP A 373 42.07 3.79 7.29
N ASP A 374 42.13 2.48 7.59
CA ASP A 374 42.59 1.44 6.68
C ASP A 374 41.70 1.28 5.43
N TYR A 375 40.43 1.71 5.50
CA TYR A 375 39.44 1.61 4.43
C TYR A 375 38.97 2.97 3.90
N PHE A 376 39.52 4.08 4.40
CA PHE A 376 39.05 5.43 4.06
C PHE A 376 39.08 5.70 2.56
N GLU A 377 40.22 5.45 1.90
CA GLU A 377 40.36 5.64 0.45
C GLU A 377 39.44 4.71 -0.36
N ASP A 378 39.21 3.51 0.15
CA ASP A 378 38.38 2.50 -0.48
C ASP A 378 36.91 2.94 -0.47
N VAL A 379 36.42 3.38 0.69
CA VAL A 379 35.05 3.91 0.84
C VAL A 379 34.88 5.20 0.06
N ARG A 380 35.87 6.10 0.08
CA ARG A 380 35.85 7.35 -0.69
C ARG A 380 35.68 7.07 -2.19
N LEU A 381 36.43 6.12 -2.74
CA LEU A 381 36.32 5.73 -4.14
C LEU A 381 34.96 5.10 -4.46
N VAL A 382 34.49 4.17 -3.62
CA VAL A 382 33.18 3.53 -3.79
C VAL A 382 32.04 4.56 -3.81
N LEU A 383 32.01 5.46 -2.83
CA LEU A 383 30.98 6.51 -2.74
C LEU A 383 31.07 7.48 -3.92
N ALA A 384 32.27 7.90 -4.32
CA ALA A 384 32.46 8.79 -5.47
C ALA A 384 31.96 8.16 -6.78
N VAL A 385 32.33 6.91 -7.04
CA VAL A 385 31.93 6.17 -8.25
C VAL A 385 30.42 5.98 -8.28
N LEU A 386 29.79 5.63 -7.15
CA LEU A 386 28.33 5.50 -7.05
C LEU A 386 27.60 6.84 -7.25
N CYS A 387 28.14 7.94 -6.73
CA CYS A 387 27.54 9.28 -6.88
C CYS A 387 27.64 9.83 -8.31
N ILE A 388 28.71 9.52 -9.04
CA ILE A 388 28.97 10.04 -10.39
C ILE A 388 28.36 9.14 -11.48
N SER A 389 28.13 7.86 -11.19
CA SER A 389 27.61 6.93 -12.19
C SER A 389 26.18 7.26 -12.60
N THR A 390 25.99 7.47 -13.91
CA THR A 390 24.68 7.70 -14.53
C THR A 390 23.91 6.41 -14.83
N ARG A 391 24.53 5.25 -14.62
CA ARG A 391 23.95 3.92 -14.84
C ARG A 391 24.10 3.05 -13.59
N PRO A 392 23.20 2.09 -13.36
CA PRO A 392 23.35 1.14 -12.25
C PRO A 392 24.66 0.36 -12.36
N LEU A 393 25.43 0.32 -11.27
CA LEU A 393 26.74 -0.34 -11.21
C LEU A 393 26.61 -1.73 -10.60
N THR A 394 27.15 -2.73 -11.28
CA THR A 394 27.21 -4.08 -10.73
C THR A 394 28.29 -4.17 -9.65
N VAL A 395 28.11 -5.04 -8.66
CA VAL A 395 29.09 -5.25 -7.58
C VAL A 395 30.47 -5.58 -8.16
N ASN A 396 30.54 -6.45 -9.18
CA ASN A 396 31.80 -6.78 -9.84
C ASN A 396 32.47 -5.55 -10.46
N LYS A 397 31.72 -4.67 -11.12
CA LYS A 397 32.29 -3.43 -11.69
C LYS A 397 32.77 -2.47 -10.61
N LEU A 398 32.12 -2.46 -9.45
CA LEU A 398 32.52 -1.64 -8.31
C LEU A 398 33.82 -2.19 -7.69
N ILE A 399 33.93 -3.51 -7.56
CA ILE A 399 35.17 -4.18 -7.14
C ILE A 399 36.29 -3.92 -8.16
N ASP A 400 36.00 -4.03 -9.46
CA ASP A 400 36.98 -3.74 -10.52
C ASP A 400 37.43 -2.28 -10.46
N ALA A 401 36.51 -1.33 -10.28
CA ALA A 401 36.84 0.09 -10.10
C ALA A 401 37.74 0.30 -8.88
N HIS A 402 37.52 -0.45 -7.81
CA HIS A 402 38.33 -0.41 -6.61
C HIS A 402 39.78 -0.91 -6.82
N THR A 403 40.02 -1.80 -7.79
CA THR A 403 41.38 -2.27 -8.13
C THR A 403 42.24 -1.23 -8.86
N VAL A 404 41.65 -0.11 -9.30
CA VAL A 404 42.34 0.94 -10.05
C VAL A 404 42.95 1.95 -9.08
N ASP A 405 44.27 1.96 -8.99
CA ASP A 405 45.01 3.01 -8.28
C ASP A 405 45.10 4.26 -9.15
N LEU A 406 44.55 5.36 -8.65
CA LEU A 406 44.52 6.66 -9.31
C LEU A 406 45.77 7.51 -9.03
N SER A 407 46.77 6.99 -8.30
CA SER A 407 48.08 7.64 -8.17
C SER A 407 48.75 7.80 -9.54
N GLU A 408 49.52 8.86 -9.75
CA GLU A 408 50.22 9.07 -11.02
C GLU A 408 51.55 8.29 -11.08
N PRO A 409 51.79 7.42 -12.09
CA PRO A 409 50.88 7.01 -13.16
C PRO A 409 49.87 5.94 -12.70
N PRO A 410 48.64 5.93 -13.22
CA PRO A 410 47.59 5.02 -12.77
C PRO A 410 48.00 3.56 -12.99
N ARG A 411 47.79 2.73 -11.96
CA ARG A 411 48.21 1.32 -11.96
C ARG A 411 47.08 0.44 -11.45
N LEU A 412 46.99 -0.77 -12.00
CA LEU A 412 46.13 -1.80 -11.42
C LEU A 412 46.83 -2.39 -10.20
N ARG A 413 46.22 -2.28 -9.01
CA ARG A 413 46.66 -3.02 -7.83
C ARG A 413 46.37 -4.50 -8.06
N ARG A 414 47.37 -5.25 -8.49
CA ARG A 414 47.28 -6.72 -8.63
C ARG A 414 47.20 -7.44 -7.28
N ASP A 415 47.51 -6.73 -6.20
CA ASP A 415 47.66 -7.24 -4.83
C ASP A 415 46.44 -6.87 -3.96
N GLY A 416 45.40 -6.28 -4.56
CA GLY A 416 44.24 -5.71 -3.87
C GLY A 416 43.51 -6.73 -3.01
N ARG A 417 43.03 -6.30 -1.83
CA ARG A 417 42.27 -7.13 -0.90
C ARG A 417 41.12 -7.81 -1.65
N SER A 418 40.95 -9.11 -1.46
CA SER A 418 39.84 -9.88 -2.03
C SER A 418 38.55 -9.53 -1.30
N TYR A 419 37.94 -8.40 -1.64
CA TYR A 419 36.64 -8.00 -1.09
C TYR A 419 35.57 -8.98 -1.54
N ALA A 420 34.99 -9.71 -0.59
CA ALA A 420 33.70 -10.34 -0.79
C ALA A 420 32.61 -9.25 -0.88
N GLN A 421 31.46 -9.61 -1.44
CA GLN A 421 30.32 -8.70 -1.61
C GLN A 421 29.87 -8.06 -0.28
N ASP A 422 29.90 -8.83 0.81
CA ASP A 422 29.47 -8.37 2.13
C ASP A 422 30.47 -7.38 2.76
N ASP A 423 31.75 -7.50 2.40
CA ASP A 423 32.81 -6.61 2.92
C ASP A 423 32.57 -5.15 2.50
N LEU A 424 32.04 -4.90 1.30
CA LEU A 424 31.73 -3.54 0.83
C LEU A 424 30.60 -2.88 1.63
N ILE A 425 29.58 -3.66 2.00
CA ILE A 425 28.47 -3.17 2.84
C ILE A 425 28.99 -2.84 4.24
N ASP A 426 29.85 -3.70 4.78
CA ASP A 426 30.40 -3.57 6.11
C ASP A 426 31.30 -2.34 6.24
N ILE A 427 32.23 -2.10 5.30
CA ILE A 427 33.13 -0.93 5.34
C ILE A 427 32.40 0.39 5.07
N CYS A 428 31.33 0.37 4.25
CA CYS A 428 30.56 1.58 3.92
C CYS A 428 29.47 1.89 4.97
N LEU A 429 29.38 1.11 6.04
CA LEU A 429 28.58 1.41 7.22
C LEU A 429 27.11 1.79 6.94
N GLY A 430 26.49 1.18 5.92
CA GLY A 430 25.08 1.43 5.55
C GLY A 430 24.85 2.69 4.70
N LEU A 431 25.90 3.31 4.17
CA LEU A 431 25.81 4.37 3.16
C LEU A 431 25.46 3.82 1.77
N ILE A 432 25.73 2.54 1.53
CA ILE A 432 25.42 1.84 0.28
C ILE A 432 24.49 0.65 0.54
N GLU A 433 23.81 0.21 -0.51
CA GLU A 433 22.98 -0.98 -0.53
C GLU A 433 23.27 -1.80 -1.80
N ILE A 434 23.23 -3.14 -1.66
CA ILE A 434 23.35 -4.06 -2.79
C ILE A 434 21.98 -4.71 -3.03
N VAL A 435 21.48 -4.57 -4.25
CA VAL A 435 20.16 -5.05 -4.66
C VAL A 435 20.29 -6.06 -5.80
N ALA A 436 19.52 -7.15 -5.72
CA ALA A 436 19.38 -8.09 -6.81
C ALA A 436 18.41 -7.52 -7.87
N THR A 437 18.95 -7.25 -9.06
CA THR A 437 18.21 -6.78 -10.24
C THR A 437 18.22 -7.87 -11.31
N GLU A 438 17.15 -8.01 -12.08
CA GLU A 438 17.12 -8.95 -13.22
C GLU A 438 17.60 -8.25 -14.49
N ASP A 439 18.48 -8.90 -15.25
CA ASP A 439 18.88 -8.41 -16.58
C ASP A 439 17.80 -8.71 -17.63
N ASN A 440 17.99 -8.17 -18.84
CA ASN A 440 17.07 -8.40 -19.97
C ASN A 440 16.90 -9.88 -20.35
N ASN A 441 17.74 -10.77 -19.84
CA ASN A 441 17.73 -12.21 -20.05
C ASN A 441 17.23 -12.99 -18.82
N GLY A 442 16.68 -12.31 -17.80
CA GLY A 442 16.17 -12.91 -16.56
C GLY A 442 17.24 -13.41 -15.59
N ARG A 443 18.52 -13.04 -15.79
CA ARG A 443 19.60 -13.39 -14.86
C ARG A 443 19.63 -12.39 -13.71
N LYS A 444 19.73 -12.90 -12.49
CA LYS A 444 19.92 -12.06 -11.30
C LYS A 444 21.34 -11.50 -11.29
N ILE A 445 21.45 -10.18 -11.38
CA ILE A 445 22.66 -9.39 -11.27
C ILE A 445 22.58 -8.56 -10.00
N LEU A 446 23.68 -8.52 -9.25
CA LEU A 446 23.77 -7.73 -8.02
C LEU A 446 24.31 -6.35 -8.36
N THR A 447 23.56 -5.33 -7.98
CA THR A 447 23.79 -3.94 -8.32
C THR A 447 23.97 -3.13 -7.03
N ALA A 448 25.07 -2.40 -6.92
CA ALA A 448 25.35 -1.50 -5.81
C ALA A 448 24.78 -0.11 -6.10
N ARG A 449 24.22 0.52 -5.07
CA ARG A 449 23.71 1.90 -5.12
C ARG A 449 23.88 2.58 -3.77
N ILE A 450 23.80 3.91 -3.75
CA ILE A 450 23.69 4.65 -2.49
C ILE A 450 22.41 4.19 -1.78
N ALA A 451 22.53 3.88 -0.48
CA ALA A 451 21.46 3.27 0.31
C ALA A 451 20.18 4.12 0.31
N HIS A 452 20.33 5.45 0.28
CA HIS A 452 19.22 6.35 0.14
C HIS A 452 19.67 7.73 -0.39
N PHE A 453 18.82 8.35 -1.20
CA PHE A 453 19.07 9.56 -2.00
C PHE A 453 19.74 10.69 -1.20
N SER A 454 19.37 10.90 0.05
CA SER A 454 19.98 11.94 0.87
C SER A 454 21.44 11.76 1.26
N VAL A 455 21.99 10.55 1.16
CA VAL A 455 23.45 10.37 1.30
C VAL A 455 24.12 10.92 0.07
N GLN A 456 23.55 10.66 -1.12
CA GLN A 456 24.08 11.21 -2.36
C GLN A 456 24.04 12.74 -2.35
N GLU A 457 22.94 13.35 -1.91
CA GLU A 457 22.87 14.81 -1.79
C GLU A 457 23.83 15.39 -0.75
N TYR A 458 23.98 14.74 0.41
CA TYR A 458 24.95 15.18 1.41
C TYR A 458 26.37 15.17 0.82
N LEU A 459 26.76 14.05 0.21
CA LEU A 459 28.07 13.86 -0.42
C LEU A 459 28.33 14.80 -1.61
N GLN A 460 27.29 15.28 -2.29
CA GLN A 460 27.39 16.18 -3.45
C GLN A 460 27.21 17.66 -3.10
N SER A 461 26.82 17.98 -1.86
CA SER A 461 26.56 19.35 -1.42
C SER A 461 27.77 19.97 -0.74
N ASP A 462 27.82 21.31 -0.68
CA ASP A 462 28.86 22.06 0.05
C ASP A 462 28.82 21.81 1.57
N ARG A 463 27.79 21.13 2.08
CA ARG A 463 27.63 20.81 3.50
C ARG A 463 28.67 19.82 4.02
N ILE A 464 29.29 19.02 3.15
CA ILE A 464 30.39 18.12 3.53
C ILE A 464 31.71 18.87 3.80
N LEU A 465 31.79 20.15 3.42
CA LEU A 465 32.97 20.99 3.62
C LEU A 465 32.92 21.81 4.91
N GLN A 466 31.78 21.80 5.59
CA GLN A 466 31.55 22.45 6.88
C GLN A 466 31.96 21.50 8.00
#